data_AF-A0A6I6WLE3-F1
#
_entry.id   AF-A0A6I6WLE3-F1
#
_cell.length_a   1.000
_cell.length_b   1.000
_cell.length_c   1.000
_cell.angle_alpha   90.00
_cell.angle_beta   90.00
_cell.angle_gamma   90.00
#
_symmetry.space_group_name_H-M   'P 1'
#
loop_
_entity.id
_entity.type
_entity.pdbx_description
1 polymer ?
#
loop_
_entity_poly.entity_id
_entity_poly.type
_entity_poly.pdbx_seq_one_letter_code
_entity_poly.pdbx_strand_id
1 'polypeptide(L)'
;MHTAQQPHSRPGQHPAQDPATGTAHGTPAARPAHQHDPRVSWTSGADTLAATAPVLRQRRDGILPAVAAALSIRGETLTCTGSRGDQPPAHHPLVQDFLDTLTTDHRARHTGRCPEVALLSRYLTATEAARADKRAARRPTRNGGSGKTGKNTRAPKPPKPLTLSEAKRALKHAKLTARRIREDGDPLHGTYAPPCRSCTALLAHFGVRPVDPAQESAS
;
A
#
# COMPACT_ATOMS: atom_id res chain seq x y z
N MET A 1 -65.52 -42.67 -2.35
CA MET A 1 -65.74 -41.60 -1.35
C MET A 1 -64.76 -40.46 -1.66
N HIS A 2 -65.25 -39.38 -2.29
CA HIS A 2 -64.72 -37.99 -2.46
C HIS A 2 -63.20 -37.76 -2.72
N THR A 3 -62.74 -37.29 -3.90
CA THR A 3 -62.71 -35.88 -4.45
C THR A 3 -61.67 -34.99 -3.73
N ALA A 4 -60.77 -34.15 -4.28
CA ALA A 4 -60.37 -33.57 -5.60
C ALA A 4 -58.86 -33.19 -5.47
N GLN A 5 -57.95 -33.22 -6.44
CA GLN A 5 -57.78 -32.53 -7.74
C GLN A 5 -57.80 -30.99 -7.72
N GLN A 6 -56.60 -30.38 -7.77
CA GLN A 6 -56.34 -29.25 -8.67
C GLN A 6 -54.83 -28.97 -8.87
N PRO A 7 -54.36 -28.69 -10.10
CA PRO A 7 -52.95 -28.38 -10.36
C PRO A 7 -52.73 -27.08 -11.17
N HIS A 8 -51.43 -26.75 -11.36
CA HIS A 8 -50.75 -26.03 -12.47
C HIS A 8 -51.11 -24.58 -12.89
N SER A 9 -50.09 -23.69 -12.97
CA SER A 9 -49.41 -23.30 -14.24
C SER A 9 -48.58 -22.00 -14.13
N ARG A 10 -47.60 -21.88 -15.03
CA ARG A 10 -46.53 -20.85 -15.15
C ARG A 10 -46.79 -19.94 -16.39
N PRO A 11 -45.87 -19.08 -16.90
CA PRO A 11 -46.08 -17.63 -17.11
C PRO A 11 -46.08 -17.14 -18.58
N GLY A 12 -46.33 -15.85 -18.78
CA GLY A 12 -46.05 -15.04 -19.98
C GLY A 12 -46.49 -13.59 -19.72
N GLN A 13 -46.18 -12.51 -20.46
CA GLN A 13 -45.25 -12.10 -21.53
C GLN A 13 -45.46 -10.55 -21.66
N HIS A 14 -44.47 -9.79 -22.14
CA HIS A 14 -44.57 -8.33 -22.44
C HIS A 14 -45.54 -8.02 -23.60
N PRO A 15 -46.05 -6.76 -23.74
CA PRO A 15 -45.47 -5.88 -24.78
C PRO A 15 -45.46 -4.36 -24.45
N ALA A 16 -44.97 -3.58 -25.42
CA ALA A 16 -44.55 -2.18 -25.41
C ALA A 16 -45.61 -1.15 -25.88
N GLN A 17 -45.34 0.15 -25.67
CA GLN A 17 -45.34 1.28 -26.64
C GLN A 17 -45.80 2.65 -26.06
N ASP A 18 -45.06 3.72 -26.40
CA ASP A 18 -45.35 5.17 -26.19
C ASP A 18 -46.38 5.72 -27.22
N PRO A 19 -46.97 6.93 -27.01
CA PRO A 19 -46.41 8.13 -27.68
C PRO A 19 -46.52 9.50 -26.93
N ALA A 20 -45.70 10.44 -27.45
CA ALA A 20 -45.53 11.91 -27.27
C ALA A 20 -46.74 12.75 -26.78
N THR A 21 -46.61 13.95 -26.18
CA THR A 21 -45.94 15.18 -26.67
C THR A 21 -46.05 16.29 -25.59
N GLY A 22 -45.04 17.17 -25.44
CA GLY A 22 -45.19 18.40 -24.63
C GLY A 22 -43.88 19.15 -24.31
N THR A 23 -43.45 19.99 -25.25
CA THR A 23 -42.46 21.10 -25.21
C THR A 23 -42.56 21.96 -23.91
N ALA A 24 -41.59 22.66 -23.33
CA ALA A 24 -40.41 23.39 -23.83
C ALA A 24 -39.57 23.97 -22.64
N HIS A 25 -38.26 24.12 -22.86
CA HIS A 25 -37.32 25.19 -22.42
C HIS A 25 -37.05 25.50 -20.92
N GLY A 26 -35.77 25.32 -20.52
CA GLY A 26 -35.15 26.03 -19.40
C GLY A 26 -33.75 25.53 -18.98
N THR A 27 -32.69 26.16 -19.52
CA THR A 27 -31.40 26.58 -18.87
C THR A 27 -30.55 25.56 -18.07
N PRO A 28 -29.19 25.58 -18.20
CA PRO A 28 -28.31 24.52 -17.68
C PRO A 28 -28.32 24.38 -16.16
N ALA A 29 -28.39 23.11 -15.72
CA ALA A 29 -28.34 22.69 -14.33
C ALA A 29 -27.08 23.19 -13.61
N ALA A 30 -27.29 24.02 -12.59
CA ALA A 30 -26.31 24.33 -11.57
C ALA A 30 -25.89 23.04 -10.83
N ARG A 31 -24.59 22.92 -10.55
CA ARG A 31 -24.01 21.89 -9.68
C ARG A 31 -24.82 21.77 -8.38
N PRO A 32 -25.26 20.58 -7.94
CA PRO A 32 -25.84 20.45 -6.61
C PRO A 32 -24.75 20.77 -5.58
N ALA A 33 -25.07 21.74 -4.73
CA ALA A 33 -24.32 22.07 -3.54
C ALA A 33 -24.14 20.82 -2.68
N HIS A 34 -22.98 20.72 -2.02
CA HIS A 34 -22.64 19.68 -1.07
C HIS A 34 -23.74 19.52 -0.02
N GLN A 35 -24.63 18.54 -0.22
CA GLN A 35 -25.67 18.16 0.71
C GLN A 35 -24.98 17.42 1.87
N HIS A 36 -24.61 18.21 2.88
CA HIS A 36 -24.16 17.85 4.23
C HIS A 36 -23.64 16.41 4.42
N ASP A 37 -22.30 16.25 4.49
CA ASP A 37 -21.68 14.99 4.96
C ASP A 37 -22.15 14.74 6.41
N PRO A 38 -22.86 13.63 6.68
CA PRO A 38 -23.39 13.31 8.01
C PRO A 38 -22.29 13.14 9.06
N ARG A 39 -21.01 13.05 8.69
CA ARG A 39 -19.88 13.03 9.63
C ARG A 39 -19.60 14.39 10.28
N VAL A 40 -20.12 15.48 9.72
CA VAL A 40 -19.94 16.83 10.28
C VAL A 40 -20.80 17.03 11.54
N SER A 41 -21.95 16.35 11.67
CA SER A 41 -22.76 16.40 12.90
C SER A 41 -22.09 15.67 14.08
N TRP A 42 -21.19 14.72 13.81
CA TRP A 42 -20.42 14.02 14.84
C TRP A 42 -19.40 14.94 15.51
N THR A 43 -18.92 15.95 14.77
CA THR A 43 -18.00 16.96 15.30
C THR A 43 -18.72 18.11 16.00
N SER A 44 -20.00 18.36 15.71
CA SER A 44 -20.77 19.46 16.33
C SER A 44 -21.43 19.07 17.65
N GLY A 45 -21.59 17.78 17.95
CA GLY A 45 -22.04 17.29 19.26
C GLY A 45 -20.93 17.23 20.32
N ALA A 46 -19.68 17.52 19.96
CA ALA A 46 -18.53 17.48 20.85
C ALA A 46 -18.06 18.89 21.21
N ASP A 47 -19.00 19.80 21.54
CA ASP A 47 -18.70 20.95 22.37
C ASP A 47 -18.58 20.47 23.83
N THR A 48 -17.50 19.74 24.07
CA THR A 48 -16.97 19.46 25.39
C THR A 48 -15.45 19.39 25.26
N LEU A 49 -14.86 20.51 24.84
CA LEU A 49 -13.43 20.80 24.96
C LEU A 49 -13.00 21.05 26.43
N ALA A 50 -13.73 20.47 27.39
CA ALA A 50 -13.30 20.18 28.75
C ALA A 50 -13.20 18.65 29.00
N ALA A 51 -13.27 17.82 27.95
CA ALA A 51 -12.97 16.41 28.04
C ALA A 51 -11.45 16.26 28.15
N THR A 52 -10.94 16.22 29.39
CA THR A 52 -9.62 15.64 29.67
C THR A 52 -9.50 14.37 28.87
N ALA A 53 -8.51 14.29 27.96
CA ALA A 53 -8.27 13.06 27.21
C ALA A 53 -8.26 11.91 28.21
N PRO A 54 -9.15 10.90 28.08
CA PRO A 54 -9.29 9.87 29.09
C PRO A 54 -7.92 9.23 29.31
N VAL A 55 -7.52 9.14 30.57
CA VAL A 55 -6.24 8.53 30.94
C VAL A 55 -6.20 7.13 30.33
N LEU A 56 -5.25 6.88 29.44
CA LEU A 56 -5.01 5.56 28.86
C LEU A 56 -4.58 4.62 30.00
N ARG A 57 -5.55 3.90 30.57
CA ARG A 57 -5.30 2.89 31.62
C ARG A 57 -4.58 1.66 31.05
N GLN A 58 -4.72 1.43 29.74
CA GLN A 58 -4.03 0.42 28.95
C GLN A 58 -3.49 1.04 27.64
N ARG A 59 -2.39 0.50 27.10
CA ARG A 59 -2.00 0.77 25.71
C ARG A 59 -3.10 0.22 24.79
N ARG A 60 -3.47 0.97 23.74
CA ARG A 60 -4.53 0.54 22.80
C ARG A 60 -4.09 -0.72 22.03
N ASP A 61 -4.74 -1.84 22.28
CA ASP A 61 -4.50 -3.14 21.63
C ASP A 61 -5.12 -3.28 20.23
N GLY A 62 -5.87 -2.28 19.74
CA GLY A 62 -6.56 -2.38 18.43
C GLY A 62 -5.64 -2.57 17.21
N ILE A 63 -4.32 -2.42 17.38
CA ILE A 63 -3.30 -2.62 16.35
C ILE A 63 -2.67 -4.03 16.46
N LEU A 64 -2.87 -4.72 17.59
CA LEU A 64 -2.32 -6.04 17.90
C LEU A 64 -3.27 -7.16 17.45
N PRO A 65 -2.78 -8.37 17.16
CA PRO A 65 -1.36 -8.73 17.03
C PRO A 65 -0.71 -8.07 15.81
N ALA A 66 0.55 -7.64 15.93
CA ALA A 66 1.32 -7.06 14.82
C ALA A 66 2.70 -7.72 14.66
N VAL A 67 3.40 -7.34 13.60
CA VAL A 67 4.81 -7.69 13.36
C VAL A 67 5.55 -6.41 12.98
N ALA A 68 6.64 -6.13 13.67
CA ALA A 68 7.60 -5.10 13.28
C ALA A 68 8.83 -5.74 12.66
N ALA A 69 9.38 -5.12 11.63
CA ALA A 69 10.63 -5.52 11.02
C ALA A 69 11.63 -4.36 10.98
N ALA A 70 12.90 -4.74 10.93
CA ALA A 70 14.03 -3.85 10.71
C ALA A 70 14.86 -4.39 9.53
N LEU A 71 15.15 -3.53 8.57
CA LEU A 71 16.01 -3.78 7.42
C LEU A 71 17.31 -2.99 7.65
N SER A 72 18.43 -3.70 7.77
CA SER A 72 19.76 -3.11 7.95
C SER A 72 20.59 -3.24 6.68
N ILE A 73 21.09 -2.12 6.17
CA ILE A 73 21.84 -2.03 4.93
C ILE A 73 22.93 -0.96 5.08
N ARG A 74 24.20 -1.35 4.96
CA ARG A 74 25.36 -0.42 4.94
C ARG A 74 25.38 0.60 6.11
N GLY A 75 24.96 0.16 7.30
CA GLY A 75 24.89 1.02 8.50
C GLY A 75 23.59 1.82 8.64
N GLU A 76 22.73 1.85 7.63
CA GLU A 76 21.38 2.39 7.72
C GLU A 76 20.40 1.31 8.23
N THR A 77 19.43 1.71 9.05
CA THR A 77 18.37 0.83 9.53
C THR A 77 17.00 1.47 9.29
N LEU A 78 16.16 0.78 8.52
CA LEU A 78 14.78 1.17 8.28
C LEU A 78 13.86 0.23 9.07
N THR A 79 12.86 0.78 9.75
CA THR A 79 11.91 -0.01 10.55
C THR A 79 10.47 0.27 10.13
N CYS A 80 9.63 -0.76 10.15
CA CYS A 80 8.19 -0.56 9.99
C CYS A 80 7.39 -1.69 10.61
N THR A 81 6.11 -1.44 10.83
CA THR A 81 5.10 -2.46 11.14
C THR A 81 4.35 -2.87 9.87
N GLY A 82 3.86 -4.10 9.83
CA GLY A 82 3.01 -4.57 8.74
C GLY A 82 1.74 -3.72 8.60
N SER A 83 1.25 -3.55 7.37
CA SER A 83 0.03 -2.78 7.11
C SER A 83 -1.21 -3.66 7.36
N ARG A 84 -2.20 -3.12 8.07
CA ARG A 84 -3.49 -3.79 8.37
C ARG A 84 -4.70 -3.12 7.72
N GLY A 85 -4.52 -2.04 6.97
CA GLY A 85 -5.63 -1.35 6.30
C GLY A 85 -6.22 -2.17 5.15
N ASP A 86 -7.46 -1.88 4.75
CA ASP A 86 -8.15 -2.62 3.67
C ASP A 86 -7.57 -2.32 2.29
N GLN A 87 -7.03 -1.12 2.08
CA GLN A 87 -6.44 -0.76 0.80
C GLN A 87 -5.10 -1.47 0.58
N PRO A 88 -4.85 -2.08 -0.59
CA PRO A 88 -3.54 -2.62 -0.94
C PRO A 88 -2.47 -1.52 -0.91
N PRO A 89 -1.30 -1.76 -0.29
CA PRO A 89 -0.22 -0.77 -0.32
C PRO A 89 0.33 -0.61 -1.74
N ALA A 90 0.62 0.62 -2.16
CA ALA A 90 1.35 0.85 -3.40
C ALA A 90 2.82 0.48 -3.22
N HIS A 91 3.26 -0.60 -3.88
CA HIS A 91 4.64 -1.07 -3.83
C HIS A 91 5.49 -0.50 -4.98
N HIS A 92 6.80 -0.52 -4.79
CA HIS A 92 7.78 -0.24 -5.84
C HIS A 92 7.57 -1.22 -7.02
N PRO A 93 7.65 -0.78 -8.29
CA PRO A 93 7.36 -1.62 -9.45
C PRO A 93 8.06 -2.98 -9.44
N LEU A 94 9.38 -3.04 -9.20
CA LEU A 94 10.10 -4.31 -9.12
C LEU A 94 9.59 -5.28 -8.03
N VAL A 95 9.06 -4.75 -6.91
CA VAL A 95 8.47 -5.57 -5.85
C VAL A 95 7.08 -6.03 -6.29
N GLN A 96 6.29 -5.13 -6.87
CA GLN A 96 4.97 -5.45 -7.40
C GLN A 96 5.05 -6.52 -8.49
N ASP A 97 5.93 -6.36 -9.47
CA ASP A 97 6.17 -7.32 -10.55
C ASP A 97 6.50 -8.71 -9.99
N PHE A 98 7.35 -8.78 -8.96
CA PHE A 98 7.66 -10.05 -8.31
C PHE A 98 6.41 -10.66 -7.63
N LEU A 99 5.66 -9.87 -6.86
CA LEU A 99 4.46 -10.34 -6.17
C LEU A 99 3.39 -10.86 -7.14
N ASP A 100 3.24 -10.21 -8.29
CA ASP A 100 2.28 -10.60 -9.32
C ASP A 100 2.64 -11.95 -9.96
N THR A 101 3.94 -12.26 -10.06
CA THR A 101 4.44 -13.55 -10.57
C THR A 101 4.42 -14.70 -9.56
N LEU A 102 4.08 -14.45 -8.29
CA LEU A 102 4.05 -15.51 -7.27
C LEU A 102 3.03 -16.59 -7.62
N THR A 103 3.47 -17.85 -7.61
CA THR A 103 2.59 -19.01 -7.71
C THR A 103 1.76 -19.18 -6.43
N THR A 104 0.66 -19.92 -6.52
CA THR A 104 -0.26 -20.15 -5.39
C THR A 104 0.43 -20.73 -4.17
N ASP A 105 1.43 -21.60 -4.33
CA ASP A 105 2.17 -22.22 -3.22
C ASP A 105 2.95 -21.20 -2.36
N HIS A 106 3.43 -20.13 -3.00
CA HIS A 106 4.17 -19.06 -2.32
C HIS A 106 3.26 -17.94 -1.80
N ARG A 107 1.97 -17.90 -2.15
CA ARG A 107 1.06 -16.85 -1.70
C ARG A 107 0.57 -17.12 -0.27
N ALA A 108 0.83 -16.18 0.63
CA ALA A 108 0.23 -16.14 1.96
C ALA A 108 -1.02 -15.24 1.97
N ARG A 109 -1.91 -15.40 2.96
CA ARG A 109 -3.14 -14.58 3.09
C ARG A 109 -2.88 -13.07 3.12
N HIS A 110 -1.73 -12.65 3.63
CA HIS A 110 -1.34 -11.25 3.83
C HIS A 110 -0.23 -10.80 2.86
N THR A 111 -0.12 -11.46 1.69
CA THR A 111 0.87 -11.11 0.66
C THR A 111 0.77 -9.62 0.31
N GLY A 112 1.93 -8.94 0.23
CA GLY A 112 2.01 -7.49 0.01
C GLY A 112 1.85 -6.64 1.29
N ARG A 113 1.21 -7.15 2.34
CA ARG A 113 0.95 -6.37 3.57
C ARG A 113 2.03 -6.53 4.65
N CYS A 114 2.98 -7.44 4.43
CA CYS A 114 4.03 -7.76 5.39
C CYS A 114 5.02 -6.58 5.54
N PRO A 115 5.60 -6.36 6.73
CA PRO A 115 6.58 -5.29 6.94
C PRO A 115 7.83 -5.45 6.06
N GLU A 116 8.20 -6.67 5.69
CA GLU A 116 9.33 -6.96 4.80
C GLU A 116 9.14 -6.35 3.42
N VAL A 117 7.95 -6.55 2.84
CA VAL A 117 7.59 -5.97 1.54
C VAL A 117 7.62 -4.44 1.59
N ALA A 118 7.06 -3.87 2.66
CA ALA A 118 7.04 -2.43 2.85
C ALA A 118 8.45 -1.82 2.96
N LEU A 119 9.35 -2.47 3.70
CA LEU A 119 10.74 -2.02 3.85
C LEU A 119 11.52 -2.12 2.54
N LEU A 120 11.43 -3.25 1.81
CA LEU A 120 12.08 -3.41 0.51
C LEU A 120 11.58 -2.37 -0.48
N SER A 121 10.25 -2.19 -0.56
CA SER A 121 9.62 -1.20 -1.42
C SER A 121 10.13 0.21 -1.13
N ARG A 122 10.10 0.65 0.13
CA ARG A 122 10.55 1.98 0.54
C ARG A 122 12.02 2.20 0.22
N TYR A 123 12.88 1.21 0.49
CA TYR A 123 14.30 1.31 0.21
C TYR A 123 14.58 1.45 -1.29
N LEU A 124 13.89 0.67 -2.13
CA LEU A 124 14.08 0.73 -3.59
C LEU A 124 13.57 2.07 -4.16
N THR A 125 12.41 2.55 -3.70
CA THR A 125 11.90 3.88 -4.09
C THR A 125 12.86 4.99 -3.69
N ALA A 126 13.39 4.97 -2.47
CA ALA A 126 14.37 5.95 -2.02
C ALA A 126 15.67 5.88 -2.83
N THR A 127 16.14 4.66 -3.16
CA THR A 127 17.33 4.44 -4.00
C THR A 127 17.13 5.00 -5.40
N GLU A 128 15.96 4.80 -5.99
CA GLU A 128 15.61 5.31 -7.31
C GLU A 128 15.54 6.85 -7.32
N ALA A 129 14.86 7.45 -6.33
CA ALA A 129 14.82 8.90 -6.16
C ALA A 129 16.24 9.50 -6.03
N ALA A 130 17.08 8.92 -5.16
CA ALA A 130 18.46 9.36 -5.00
C ALA A 130 19.30 9.27 -6.29
N ARG A 131 19.00 8.30 -7.17
CA ARG A 131 19.65 8.19 -8.49
C ARG A 131 19.14 9.25 -9.47
N ALA A 132 17.84 9.56 -9.44
CA ALA A 132 17.27 10.64 -10.22
C ALA A 132 17.88 11.99 -9.83
N ASP A 133 18.00 12.27 -8.53
CA ASP A 133 18.57 13.51 -8.00
C ASP A 133 20.04 13.69 -8.38
N LYS A 134 20.86 12.63 -8.24
CA LYS A 134 22.27 12.65 -8.66
C LYS A 134 22.44 12.93 -10.16
N ARG A 135 21.51 12.47 -11.00
CA ARG A 135 21.51 12.80 -12.44
C ARG A 135 21.08 14.25 -12.67
N ALA A 136 20.06 14.72 -11.96
CA ALA A 136 19.60 16.10 -12.05
C ALA A 136 20.70 17.09 -11.63
N ALA A 137 21.43 16.81 -10.54
CA ALA A 137 22.54 17.63 -10.04
C ALA A 137 23.75 17.68 -10.99
N ARG A 138 24.00 16.61 -11.76
CA ARG A 138 25.06 16.59 -12.79
C ARG A 138 24.66 17.28 -14.09
N ARG A 139 23.40 17.74 -14.22
CA ARG A 139 22.95 18.44 -15.42
C ARG A 139 23.64 19.81 -15.46
N PRO A 140 24.41 20.13 -16.50
CA PRO A 140 24.96 21.47 -16.61
C PRO A 140 23.80 22.47 -16.64
N THR A 141 23.83 23.46 -15.74
CA THR A 141 23.03 24.66 -15.90
C THR A 141 23.45 25.25 -17.25
N ARG A 142 22.52 25.38 -18.19
CA ARG A 142 22.79 26.14 -19.40
C ARG A 142 23.02 27.58 -18.94
N ASN A 143 24.28 27.95 -18.69
CA ASN A 143 24.64 29.27 -18.20
C ASN A 143 24.28 30.33 -19.24
N GLY A 144 23.92 31.51 -18.71
CA GLY A 144 23.60 32.71 -19.46
C GLY A 144 24.69 33.06 -20.47
N GLY A 145 24.26 33.15 -21.72
CA GLY A 145 25.00 33.71 -22.83
C GLY A 145 23.95 34.11 -23.86
N SER A 146 23.70 35.41 -24.00
CA SER A 146 22.92 35.99 -25.08
C SER A 146 23.45 35.44 -26.41
N GLY A 147 22.64 34.67 -27.13
CA GLY A 147 23.08 34.12 -28.42
C GLY A 147 22.18 33.01 -28.95
N LYS A 148 21.19 33.41 -29.75
CA LYS A 148 20.33 32.59 -30.64
C LYS A 148 19.42 31.54 -29.99
N THR A 149 18.12 31.84 -30.05
CA THR A 149 16.98 30.94 -29.84
C THR A 149 16.98 29.82 -30.89
N GLY A 150 17.79 28.78 -30.69
CA GLY A 150 17.67 27.51 -31.39
C GLY A 150 16.49 26.71 -30.82
N LYS A 151 15.49 26.44 -31.66
CA LYS A 151 14.17 25.85 -31.40
C LYS A 151 14.18 24.37 -30.95
N ASN A 152 15.24 23.89 -30.31
CA ASN A 152 15.40 22.49 -29.89
C ASN A 152 15.39 22.37 -28.36
N THR A 153 14.36 22.90 -27.69
CA THR A 153 14.10 22.60 -26.28
C THR A 153 13.32 21.29 -26.18
N ARG A 154 13.97 20.16 -26.50
CA ARG A 154 13.37 18.85 -26.22
C ARG A 154 13.32 18.69 -24.70
N ALA A 155 12.13 18.43 -24.17
CA ALA A 155 11.95 18.15 -22.74
C ALA A 155 12.97 17.07 -22.29
N PRO A 156 13.60 17.25 -21.12
CA PRO A 156 14.58 16.30 -20.63
C PRO A 156 13.93 14.92 -20.47
N LYS A 157 14.59 13.88 -21.01
CA LYS A 157 14.13 12.49 -20.88
C LYS A 157 14.08 12.12 -19.39
N PRO A 158 12.98 11.51 -18.89
CA PRO A 158 12.92 11.06 -17.50
C PRO A 158 14.03 10.05 -17.19
N PRO A 159 14.50 10.00 -15.92
CA PRO A 159 15.48 9.01 -15.51
C PRO A 159 14.96 7.60 -15.80
N LYS A 160 15.84 6.72 -16.27
CA LYS A 160 15.49 5.32 -16.51
C LYS A 160 15.09 4.67 -15.17
N PRO A 161 14.06 3.83 -15.15
CA PRO A 161 13.65 3.15 -13.94
C PRO A 161 14.74 2.21 -13.43
N LEU A 162 14.72 1.92 -12.14
CA LEU A 162 15.67 1.00 -11.50
C LEU A 162 15.54 -0.40 -12.11
N THR A 163 16.65 -0.96 -12.58
CA THR A 163 16.66 -2.35 -13.09
C THR A 163 16.79 -3.36 -11.95
N LEU A 164 16.38 -4.61 -12.18
CA LEU A 164 16.48 -5.67 -11.18
C LEU A 164 17.93 -5.88 -10.69
N SER A 165 18.90 -5.92 -11.59
CA SER A 165 20.31 -6.10 -11.22
C SER A 165 20.84 -4.95 -10.36
N GLU A 166 20.38 -3.73 -10.62
CA GLU A 166 20.72 -2.56 -9.79
C GLU A 166 20.04 -2.62 -8.42
N ALA A 167 18.79 -3.09 -8.35
CA ALA A 167 18.09 -3.31 -7.09
C ALA A 167 18.80 -4.36 -6.22
N LYS A 168 19.18 -5.52 -6.80
CA LYS A 168 19.96 -6.55 -6.09
C LYS A 168 21.32 -6.02 -5.61
N ARG A 169 21.99 -5.19 -6.44
CA ARG A 169 23.25 -4.55 -6.04
C ARG A 169 23.06 -3.53 -4.92
N ALA A 170 21.96 -2.79 -4.90
CA ALA A 170 21.63 -1.85 -3.84
C ALA A 170 21.42 -2.58 -2.51
N LEU A 171 20.70 -3.71 -2.54
CA LEU A 171 20.39 -4.56 -1.40
C LEU A 171 21.51 -5.56 -1.02
N LYS A 172 22.71 -5.45 -1.63
CA LYS A 172 23.80 -6.37 -1.34
C LYS A 172 24.18 -6.32 0.16
N HIS A 173 24.23 -7.49 0.80
CA HIS A 173 24.49 -7.67 2.24
C HIS A 173 23.40 -7.09 3.16
N ALA A 174 22.20 -6.82 2.63
CA ALA A 174 21.06 -6.45 3.44
C ALA A 174 20.67 -7.59 4.38
N LYS A 175 20.39 -7.24 5.64
CA LYS A 175 19.84 -8.14 6.65
C LYS A 175 18.46 -7.65 7.07
N LEU A 176 17.53 -8.56 7.30
CA LEU A 176 16.20 -8.23 7.79
C LEU A 176 15.88 -9.08 9.02
N THR A 177 15.37 -8.44 10.07
CA THR A 177 14.82 -9.13 11.25
C THR A 177 13.40 -8.69 11.49
N ALA A 178 12.55 -9.56 12.03
CA ALA A 178 11.20 -9.22 12.44
C ALA A 178 10.86 -9.78 13.82
N ARG A 179 10.03 -9.06 14.58
CA ARG A 179 9.56 -9.45 15.91
C ARG A 179 8.05 -9.34 15.99
N ARG A 180 7.45 -10.27 16.73
CA ARG A 180 6.02 -10.26 17.07
C ARG A 180 5.74 -9.14 18.06
N ILE A 181 4.69 -8.36 17.80
CA ILE A 181 4.10 -7.43 18.77
C ILE A 181 2.76 -8.02 19.17
N ARG A 182 2.58 -8.24 20.48
CA ARG A 182 1.42 -8.88 21.10
C ARG A 182 0.98 -8.10 22.34
N GLU A 183 -0.17 -8.44 22.86
CA GLU A 183 -0.75 -7.90 24.09
C GLU A 183 0.21 -8.11 25.28
N ASP A 184 0.11 -7.24 26.28
CA ASP A 184 0.93 -7.36 27.48
C ASP A 184 0.70 -8.71 28.16
N GLY A 185 1.79 -9.43 28.44
CA GLY A 185 1.74 -10.78 29.04
C GLY A 185 1.70 -11.94 28.03
N ASP A 186 1.57 -11.69 26.72
CA ASP A 186 1.71 -12.75 25.72
C ASP A 186 3.19 -13.20 25.63
N PRO A 187 3.51 -14.48 25.88
CA PRO A 187 4.88 -14.99 25.83
C PRO A 187 5.54 -14.90 24.45
N LEU A 188 4.74 -14.77 23.38
CA LEU A 188 5.23 -14.57 22.02
C LEU A 188 5.61 -13.12 21.74
N HIS A 189 5.28 -12.15 22.59
CA HIS A 189 5.70 -10.77 22.41
C HIS A 189 7.23 -10.68 22.32
N GLY A 190 7.74 -9.92 21.35
CA GLY A 190 9.17 -9.71 21.15
C GLY A 190 9.91 -10.90 20.53
N THR A 191 9.31 -12.09 20.43
CA THR A 191 9.95 -13.25 19.78
C THR A 191 10.15 -13.02 18.28
N TYR A 192 11.17 -13.67 17.70
CA TYR A 192 11.44 -13.60 16.27
C TYR A 192 10.26 -14.11 15.45
N ALA A 193 9.84 -13.31 14.46
CA ALA A 193 8.81 -13.66 13.50
C ALA A 193 9.49 -14.07 12.19
N PRO A 194 9.45 -15.35 11.79
CA PRO A 194 10.00 -15.75 10.50
C PRO A 194 9.17 -15.13 9.36
N PRO A 195 9.81 -14.80 8.22
CA PRO A 195 9.11 -14.27 7.06
C PRO A 195 8.07 -15.28 6.56
N CYS A 196 6.92 -14.79 6.09
CA CYS A 196 5.91 -15.66 5.50
C CYS A 196 6.41 -16.26 4.16
N ARG A 197 5.63 -17.19 3.57
CA ARG A 197 6.01 -17.89 2.33
C ARG A 197 6.35 -16.93 1.18
N SER A 198 5.55 -15.88 0.98
CA SER A 198 5.77 -14.90 -0.07
C SER A 198 6.98 -14.01 0.21
N CYS A 199 7.15 -13.58 1.45
CA CYS A 199 8.32 -12.80 1.85
C CYS A 199 9.61 -13.61 1.80
N THR A 200 9.58 -14.90 2.12
CA THR A 200 10.75 -15.78 1.99
C THR A 200 11.24 -15.81 0.54
N ALA A 201 10.32 -16.01 -0.41
CA ALA A 201 10.64 -16.00 -1.83
C ALA A 201 11.15 -14.62 -2.30
N LEU A 202 10.49 -13.54 -1.86
CA LEU A 202 10.87 -12.16 -2.18
C LEU A 202 12.28 -11.81 -1.69
N LEU A 203 12.57 -12.10 -0.42
CA LEU A 203 13.87 -11.82 0.19
C LEU A 203 14.98 -12.59 -0.52
N ALA A 204 14.75 -13.87 -0.84
CA ALA A 204 15.68 -14.67 -1.63
C ALA A 204 15.89 -14.08 -3.04
N HIS A 205 14.83 -13.63 -3.70
CA HIS A 205 14.91 -13.03 -5.04
C HIS A 205 15.81 -11.78 -5.06
N PHE A 206 15.71 -10.92 -4.04
CA PHE A 206 16.49 -9.70 -3.91
C PHE A 206 17.84 -9.88 -3.19
N GLY A 207 18.11 -11.06 -2.63
CA GLY A 207 19.36 -11.37 -1.92
C GLY A 207 19.45 -10.76 -0.51
N VAL A 208 18.31 -10.54 0.14
CA VAL A 208 18.22 -10.04 1.52
C VAL A 208 18.17 -11.22 2.48
N ARG A 209 19.03 -11.23 3.51
CA ARG A 209 19.10 -12.34 4.47
C ARG A 209 18.15 -12.10 5.66
N PRO A 210 17.16 -12.96 5.91
CA PRO A 210 16.43 -12.93 7.18
C PRO A 210 17.37 -13.40 8.32
N VAL A 211 17.34 -12.69 9.44
CA VAL A 211 18.22 -12.91 10.59
C VAL A 211 17.36 -12.98 11.85
N ASP A 212 17.53 -14.07 12.61
CA ASP A 212 17.09 -14.11 14.00
C ASP A 212 18.19 -13.51 14.89
N PRO A 213 17.93 -12.34 15.53
CA PRO A 213 18.94 -11.67 16.35
C PRO A 213 19.38 -12.52 17.55
N ALA A 214 18.55 -13.45 18.04
CA ALA A 214 18.95 -14.35 19.13
C ALA A 214 20.00 -15.38 18.69
N GLN A 215 20.01 -15.76 17.41
CA GLN A 215 20.97 -16.70 16.84
C GLN A 215 22.27 -16.02 16.38
N GLU A 216 22.21 -14.74 16.01
CA GLU A 216 23.40 -14.01 15.54
C GLU A 216 24.31 -13.52 16.68
N SER A 217 23.79 -13.35 17.90
CA SER A 217 24.62 -13.09 19.08
C SER A 217 25.37 -14.32 19.62
N ALA A 218 25.07 -15.51 19.09
CA ALA A 218 25.68 -16.78 19.50
C ALA A 218 26.75 -17.30 18.51
N SER A 219 27.00 -16.58 17.41
CA SER A 219 28.01 -16.89 16.38
C SER A 219 29.12 -15.85 16.35
#